data_AF-A0A9R0JGV7-F1
#
_entry.id   AF-A0A9R0JGV7-F1
#
_cell.length_a   1.000
_cell.length_b   1.000
_cell.length_c   1.000
_cell.angle_alpha   90.00
_cell.angle_beta   90.00
_cell.angle_gamma   90.00
#
_symmetry.space_group_name_H-M   'P 1'
#
loop_
_entity.id
_entity.type
_entity.pdbx_description
1 polymer ?
#
loop_
_entity_poly.entity_id
_entity_poly.type
_entity_poly.pdbx_seq_one_letter_code
_entity_poly.pdbx_strand_id
1 'polypeptide(L)'
;MPDKVCRDLPPDSDFLQKICKAVWSEEIEPSEFEERWAKVISEFKLENNDWLLQIYEKREMWIPAYFRDLFLCGIMRTTSRSESENNFYTKFTNPHLTLVEFYMRFESSLDAQRHTQGENDNSSKHKHPECKTRSSIEKFASEVYTTTVFYEFQDKVESALFSCGLDSFKKEFGLDVYTIGEGCRVRKFDVLFNVETFDTSCLCKSFERQGIPCRHMVWVWKAKHIQKIPDAYVLNRWSIMACKKTIFDLEGNELEQCVQVVDRKRLLNDLWSEIHSCVSLAQGNELTLSALVDNLRSLRLDLESQSSIVDGLSGSVSSKAQDIELLIGAGVPSEILIKPPKVSKNKGTGVHVQGSGSDKRLKSDKEKAIEQSQKKKRLCKGCKKLGYHDIRNCPEKEK
;
A
#
# COMPACT_ATOMS: atom_id res chain seq x y z
N MET A 1 -8.03 25.51 -4.58
CA MET A 1 -8.95 24.62 -5.32
C MET A 1 -8.25 24.09 -6.56
N PRO A 2 -8.68 22.97 -7.17
CA PRO A 2 -8.20 22.61 -8.50
C PRO A 2 -8.46 23.78 -9.45
N ASP A 3 -7.44 24.25 -10.16
CA ASP A 3 -7.54 25.34 -11.16
C ASP A 3 -8.65 25.11 -12.21
N LYS A 4 -9.10 23.85 -12.32
CA LYS A 4 -10.15 23.37 -13.23
C LYS A 4 -11.59 23.72 -12.79
N VAL A 5 -11.80 24.00 -11.50
CA VAL A 5 -13.11 24.40 -10.92
C VAL A 5 -13.08 25.84 -10.39
N CYS A 6 -11.88 26.36 -10.09
CA CYS A 6 -11.68 27.63 -9.39
C CYS A 6 -12.16 28.90 -10.14
N ARG A 7 -12.49 28.82 -11.43
CA ARG A 7 -13.02 29.97 -12.18
C ARG A 7 -14.52 30.18 -12.03
N ASP A 8 -15.24 29.12 -11.69
CA ASP A 8 -16.69 29.13 -11.58
C ASP A 8 -17.14 29.40 -10.12
N LEU A 9 -16.18 29.50 -9.18
CA LEU A 9 -16.43 29.55 -7.74
C LEU A 9 -15.75 30.73 -7.04
N PRO A 10 -16.38 31.33 -6.01
CA PRO A 10 -15.75 32.30 -5.14
C PRO A 10 -14.53 31.73 -4.39
N PRO A 11 -13.51 32.55 -4.06
CA PRO A 11 -12.32 32.12 -3.31
C PRO A 11 -12.64 31.48 -1.95
N ASP A 12 -13.69 31.95 -1.27
CA ASP A 12 -14.12 31.50 0.06
C ASP A 12 -15.24 30.44 0.03
N SER A 13 -15.47 29.80 -1.12
CA SER A 13 -16.57 28.81 -1.21
C SER A 13 -16.27 27.55 -0.39
N ASP A 14 -17.28 27.03 0.31
CA ASP A 14 -17.21 25.76 1.03
C ASP A 14 -17.40 24.52 0.12
N PHE A 15 -17.37 24.72 -1.21
CA PHE A 15 -17.49 23.67 -2.22
C PHE A 15 -16.56 22.51 -1.96
N LEU A 16 -15.26 22.78 -1.75
CA LEU A 16 -14.27 21.72 -1.55
C LEU A 16 -14.59 20.87 -0.31
N GLN A 17 -15.08 21.50 0.75
CA GLN A 17 -15.46 20.79 1.96
C GLN A 17 -16.69 19.90 1.71
N LYS A 18 -17.71 20.42 1.01
CA LYS A 18 -18.93 19.68 0.68
C LYS A 18 -18.68 18.53 -0.30
N ILE A 19 -17.94 18.77 -1.38
CA ILE A 19 -17.62 17.74 -2.38
C ILE A 19 -16.70 16.66 -1.78
N CYS A 20 -15.72 17.03 -0.95
CA CYS A 20 -14.89 16.05 -0.25
C CYS A 20 -15.71 15.20 0.71
N LYS A 21 -16.67 15.78 1.44
CA LYS A 21 -17.59 15.01 2.30
C LYS A 21 -18.48 14.06 1.48
N ALA A 22 -18.94 14.48 0.30
CA ALA A 22 -19.73 13.62 -0.59
C ALA A 22 -18.89 12.45 -1.15
N VAL A 23 -17.67 12.73 -1.61
CA VAL A 23 -16.77 11.76 -2.25
C VAL A 23 -16.16 10.78 -1.25
N TRP A 24 -15.58 11.28 -0.15
CA TRP A 24 -14.76 10.48 0.78
C TRP A 24 -15.55 9.86 1.93
N SER A 25 -16.86 9.66 1.74
CA SER A 25 -17.69 8.93 2.70
C SER A 25 -17.53 7.43 2.47
N GLU A 26 -17.03 6.70 3.47
CA GLU A 26 -16.78 5.25 3.36
C GLU A 26 -18.01 4.39 3.70
N GLU A 27 -18.99 4.98 4.36
CA GLU A 27 -20.15 4.30 4.92
C GLU A 27 -21.42 4.45 4.05
N ILE A 28 -21.31 5.09 2.87
CA ILE A 28 -22.44 5.44 2.01
C ILE A 28 -22.63 4.46 0.84
N GLU A 29 -23.88 4.27 0.44
CA GLU A 29 -24.21 3.49 -0.76
C GLU A 29 -23.91 4.29 -2.03
N PRO A 30 -23.73 3.62 -3.19
CA PRO A 30 -23.66 4.29 -4.48
C PRO A 30 -24.83 5.26 -4.72
N SER A 31 -26.06 4.86 -4.39
CA SER A 31 -27.26 5.71 -4.50
C SER A 31 -27.15 6.99 -3.68
N GLU A 32 -26.72 6.89 -2.42
CA GLU A 32 -26.52 8.05 -1.55
C GLU A 32 -25.40 8.96 -2.06
N PHE A 33 -24.36 8.39 -2.68
CA PHE A 33 -23.33 9.18 -3.34
C PHE A 33 -23.93 9.98 -4.49
N GLU A 34 -24.76 9.37 -5.35
CA GLU A 34 -25.41 10.06 -6.46
C GLU A 34 -26.24 11.25 -5.98
N GLU A 35 -27.04 11.06 -4.94
CA GLU A 35 -27.85 12.13 -4.35
C GLU A 35 -26.99 13.27 -3.78
N ARG A 36 -25.94 12.93 -3.02
CA ARG A 36 -25.03 13.93 -2.43
C ARG A 36 -24.24 14.67 -3.50
N TRP A 37 -23.76 13.97 -4.51
CA TRP A 37 -23.06 14.57 -5.64
C TRP A 37 -23.98 15.54 -6.38
N ALA A 38 -25.17 15.10 -6.80
CA ALA A 38 -26.14 15.95 -7.50
C ALA A 38 -26.51 17.19 -6.69
N LYS A 39 -26.72 17.04 -5.37
CA LYS A 39 -27.01 18.16 -4.47
C LYS A 39 -25.87 19.19 -4.45
N VAL A 40 -24.62 18.75 -4.31
CA VAL A 40 -23.47 19.65 -4.30
C VAL A 40 -23.29 20.30 -5.67
N ILE A 41 -23.37 19.56 -6.76
CA ILE A 41 -23.22 20.14 -8.10
C ILE A 41 -24.27 21.23 -8.38
N SER A 42 -25.53 20.99 -7.98
CA SER A 42 -26.62 21.94 -8.19
C SER A 42 -26.51 23.18 -7.29
N GLU A 43 -26.13 23.00 -6.03
CA GLU A 43 -25.92 24.11 -5.08
C GLU A 43 -24.92 25.14 -5.61
N PHE A 44 -23.88 24.67 -6.31
CA PHE A 44 -22.83 25.52 -6.86
C PHE A 44 -23.00 25.84 -8.34
N LYS A 45 -24.09 25.41 -8.99
CA LYS A 45 -24.39 25.65 -10.42
C LYS A 45 -23.28 25.15 -11.37
N LEU A 46 -22.74 23.96 -11.09
CA LEU A 46 -21.61 23.37 -11.80
C LEU A 46 -22.03 22.24 -12.76
N GLU A 47 -23.30 22.15 -13.14
CA GLU A 47 -23.86 21.08 -13.97
C GLU A 47 -23.18 20.99 -15.35
N ASN A 48 -22.76 22.12 -15.90
CA ASN A 48 -22.14 22.23 -17.22
C ASN A 48 -20.60 22.27 -17.16
N ASN A 49 -19.99 21.99 -16.01
CA ASN A 49 -18.53 21.98 -15.91
C ASN A 49 -17.96 20.69 -16.52
N ASP A 50 -17.31 20.82 -17.69
CA ASP A 50 -16.75 19.70 -18.46
C ASP A 50 -15.87 18.76 -17.63
N TRP A 51 -15.07 19.31 -16.71
CA TRP A 51 -14.16 18.52 -15.90
C TRP A 51 -14.91 17.68 -14.86
N LEU A 52 -15.92 18.25 -14.21
CA LEU A 52 -16.75 17.54 -13.24
C LEU A 52 -17.58 16.45 -13.91
N LEU A 53 -18.13 16.70 -15.10
CA LEU A 53 -18.84 15.70 -15.90
C LEU A 53 -17.93 14.50 -16.22
N GLN A 54 -16.71 14.73 -16.72
CA GLN A 54 -15.78 13.66 -17.08
C GLN A 54 -15.27 12.86 -15.87
N ILE A 55 -15.09 13.51 -14.72
CA ILE A 55 -14.69 12.82 -13.49
C ILE A 55 -15.85 12.00 -12.93
N TYR A 56 -17.07 12.51 -13.05
CA TYR A 56 -18.30 11.81 -12.68
C TYR A 56 -18.58 10.59 -13.57
N GLU A 57 -18.32 10.66 -14.89
CA GLU A 57 -18.41 9.51 -15.80
C GLU A 57 -17.56 8.33 -15.34
N LYS A 58 -16.45 8.61 -14.65
CA LYS A 58 -15.51 7.59 -14.14
C LYS A 58 -15.72 7.24 -12.68
N ARG A 59 -16.80 7.69 -12.04
CA ARG A 59 -17.04 7.57 -10.59
C ARG A 59 -16.86 6.15 -10.04
N GLU A 60 -17.29 5.13 -10.77
CA GLU A 60 -17.12 3.71 -10.40
C GLU A 60 -15.65 3.28 -10.27
N MET A 61 -14.71 4.05 -10.85
CA MET A 61 -13.27 3.77 -10.82
C MET A 61 -12.50 4.50 -9.71
N TRP A 62 -13.13 5.40 -8.96
CA TRP A 62 -12.42 6.17 -7.93
C TRP A 62 -13.24 6.58 -6.70
N ILE A 63 -14.57 6.43 -6.72
CA ILE A 63 -15.44 6.74 -5.57
C ILE A 63 -15.49 5.55 -4.60
N PRO A 64 -15.13 5.74 -3.32
CA PRO A 64 -15.14 4.69 -2.29
C PRO A 64 -16.47 3.91 -2.16
N ALA A 65 -17.61 4.58 -2.36
CA ALA A 65 -18.94 3.97 -2.26
C ALA A 65 -19.10 2.76 -3.20
N TYR A 66 -18.43 2.77 -4.36
CA TYR A 66 -18.46 1.69 -5.36
C TYR A 66 -17.48 0.55 -5.06
N PHE A 67 -16.60 0.72 -4.08
CA PHE A 67 -15.61 -0.28 -3.67
C PHE A 67 -15.90 -0.88 -2.29
N ARG A 68 -17.11 -0.71 -1.78
CA ARG A 68 -17.46 -1.10 -0.42
C ARG A 68 -17.30 -2.59 -0.14
N ASP A 69 -17.48 -3.43 -1.15
CA ASP A 69 -17.34 -4.88 -1.03
C ASP A 69 -15.96 -5.39 -1.47
N LEU A 70 -15.04 -4.51 -1.87
CA LEU A 70 -13.70 -4.90 -2.27
C LEU A 70 -12.73 -4.82 -1.10
N PHE A 71 -11.91 -5.86 -0.96
CA PHE A 71 -10.81 -5.86 -0.02
C PHE A 71 -9.69 -4.94 -0.49
N LEU A 72 -9.60 -3.75 0.13
CA LEU A 72 -8.63 -2.71 -0.20
C LEU A 72 -7.47 -2.63 0.82
N CYS A 73 -7.48 -3.46 1.87
CA CYS A 73 -6.45 -3.44 2.92
C CYS A 73 -6.26 -2.04 3.55
N GLY A 74 -7.32 -1.23 3.68
CA GLY A 74 -7.22 0.15 4.17
C GLY A 74 -6.69 1.16 3.13
N ILE A 75 -6.38 0.73 1.91
CA ILE A 75 -5.91 1.60 0.82
C ILE A 75 -7.13 2.17 0.08
N MET A 76 -7.79 3.15 0.69
CA MET A 76 -8.97 3.81 0.10
C MET A 76 -8.61 4.84 -0.98
N ARG A 77 -7.35 5.28 -1.02
CA ARG A 77 -6.85 6.24 -2.01
C ARG A 77 -5.81 5.57 -2.88
N THR A 78 -6.11 5.45 -4.17
CA THR A 78 -5.27 4.76 -5.16
C THR A 78 -3.82 5.27 -5.20
N THR A 79 -3.58 6.55 -4.87
CA THR A 79 -2.25 7.18 -4.95
C THR A 79 -1.50 7.25 -3.63
N SER A 80 -2.14 6.92 -2.49
CA SER A 80 -1.50 7.08 -1.17
C SER A 80 -0.21 6.27 -1.05
N ARG A 81 -0.18 5.06 -1.63
CA ARG A 81 1.02 4.21 -1.64
C ARG A 81 2.13 4.77 -2.52
N SER A 82 1.80 5.16 -3.75
CA SER A 82 2.82 5.75 -4.65
C SER A 82 3.33 7.08 -4.13
N GLU A 83 2.48 7.88 -3.48
CA GLU A 83 2.86 9.15 -2.86
C GLU A 83 3.72 8.94 -1.62
N SER A 84 3.41 7.96 -0.76
CA SER A 84 4.25 7.63 0.40
C SER A 84 5.61 7.13 -0.02
N GLU A 85 5.68 6.23 -1.01
CA GLU A 85 6.95 5.74 -1.54
C GLU A 85 7.74 6.87 -2.21
N ASN A 86 7.12 7.67 -3.10
CA ASN A 86 7.81 8.82 -3.69
C ASN A 86 8.33 9.78 -2.62
N ASN A 87 7.53 10.07 -1.60
CA ASN A 87 7.96 10.96 -0.50
C ASN A 87 9.12 10.37 0.31
N PHE A 88 9.18 9.04 0.44
CA PHE A 88 10.32 8.39 1.08
C PHE A 88 11.58 8.49 0.21
N TYR A 89 11.51 8.06 -1.05
CA TYR A 89 12.65 8.05 -1.98
C TYR A 89 13.16 9.45 -2.33
N THR A 90 12.29 10.45 -2.41
CA THR A 90 12.70 11.86 -2.66
C THR A 90 13.62 12.42 -1.58
N LYS A 91 13.65 11.84 -0.37
CA LYS A 91 14.62 12.19 0.67
C LYS A 91 16.03 11.69 0.36
N PHE A 92 16.14 10.62 -0.42
CA PHE A 92 17.41 9.98 -0.77
C PHE A 92 17.89 10.41 -2.16
N THR A 93 16.98 10.67 -3.10
CA THR A 93 17.31 10.96 -4.51
C THR A 93 17.28 12.45 -4.84
N ASN A 94 18.14 12.90 -5.76
CA ASN A 94 18.03 14.23 -6.38
C ASN A 94 18.22 14.15 -7.90
N PRO A 95 17.77 15.15 -8.68
CA PRO A 95 17.83 15.11 -10.15
C PRO A 95 19.23 15.11 -10.76
N HIS A 96 20.27 15.38 -9.96
CA HIS A 96 21.65 15.52 -10.42
C HIS A 96 22.52 14.29 -10.12
N LEU A 97 21.93 13.21 -9.61
CA LEU A 97 22.66 11.97 -9.32
C LEU A 97 23.13 11.28 -10.60
N THR A 98 24.37 10.79 -10.58
CA THR A 98 24.81 9.80 -11.55
C THR A 98 24.07 8.47 -11.34
N LEU A 99 24.08 7.60 -12.34
CA LEU A 99 23.41 6.29 -12.24
C LEU A 99 23.94 5.45 -11.07
N VAL A 100 25.26 5.49 -10.84
CA VAL A 100 25.91 4.74 -9.76
C VAL A 100 25.51 5.28 -8.40
N GLU A 101 25.49 6.60 -8.23
CA GLU A 101 25.03 7.22 -6.98
C GLU A 101 23.54 6.98 -6.73
N PHE A 102 22.72 7.02 -7.77
CA PHE A 102 21.30 6.69 -7.67
C PHE A 102 21.12 5.26 -7.16
N TYR A 103 21.81 4.28 -7.73
CA TYR A 103 21.71 2.88 -7.31
C TYR A 103 22.12 2.69 -5.85
N MET A 104 23.26 3.25 -5.43
CA MET A 104 23.72 3.14 -4.04
C MET A 104 22.72 3.74 -3.04
N ARG A 105 22.11 4.90 -3.38
CA ARG A 105 21.11 5.54 -2.53
C ARG A 105 19.78 4.81 -2.52
N PHE A 106 19.41 4.20 -3.66
CA PHE A 106 18.23 3.35 -3.76
C PHE A 106 18.35 2.14 -2.83
N GLU A 107 19.47 1.41 -2.88
CA GLU A 107 19.74 0.28 -1.98
C GLU A 107 19.73 0.73 -0.51
N SER A 108 20.39 1.84 -0.19
CA SER A 108 20.40 2.38 1.18
C SER A 108 18.99 2.72 1.69
N SER A 109 18.13 3.23 0.83
CA SER A 109 16.74 3.55 1.18
C SER A 109 15.90 2.29 1.39
N LEU A 110 16.12 1.23 0.60
CA LEU A 110 15.50 -0.08 0.81
C LEU A 110 15.94 -0.68 2.15
N ASP A 111 17.23 -0.62 2.47
CA ASP A 111 17.75 -1.13 3.74
C ASP A 111 17.19 -0.37 4.94
N ALA A 112 17.00 0.95 4.81
CA ALA A 112 16.31 1.73 5.84
C ALA A 112 14.86 1.26 6.06
N GLN A 113 14.10 0.99 4.98
CA GLN A 113 12.74 0.44 5.12
C GLN A 113 12.74 -0.96 5.76
N ARG A 114 13.66 -1.84 5.33
CA ARG A 114 13.83 -3.18 5.90
C ARG A 114 14.21 -3.15 7.37
N HIS A 115 15.08 -2.20 7.76
CA HIS A 115 15.46 -2.00 9.15
C HIS A 115 14.25 -1.60 10.00
N THR A 116 13.50 -0.58 9.57
CA THR A 116 12.26 -0.15 10.25
C THR A 116 11.23 -1.28 10.32
N GLN A 117 11.08 -2.07 9.26
CA GLN A 117 10.23 -3.27 9.29
C GLN A 117 10.69 -4.27 10.36
N GLY A 118 12.00 -4.52 10.44
CA GLY A 118 12.59 -5.39 11.46
C GLY A 118 12.35 -4.88 12.90
N GLU A 119 12.48 -3.57 13.13
CA GLU A 119 12.17 -2.95 14.43
C GLU A 119 10.70 -3.09 14.82
N ASN A 120 9.79 -2.94 13.85
CA ASN A 120 8.35 -3.11 14.04
C ASN A 120 7.97 -4.57 14.31
N ASP A 121 8.58 -5.51 13.59
CA ASP A 121 8.37 -6.94 13.79
C ASP A 121 8.90 -7.40 15.15
N ASN A 122 10.07 -6.91 15.55
CA ASN A 122 10.65 -7.17 16.86
C ASN A 122 9.76 -6.61 17.97
N SER A 123 9.31 -5.36 17.83
CA SER A 123 8.38 -4.74 18.77
C SER A 123 7.08 -5.53 18.89
N SER A 124 6.49 -5.96 17.78
CA SER A 124 5.24 -6.73 17.79
C SER A 124 5.38 -8.13 18.39
N LYS A 125 6.58 -8.73 18.36
CA LYS A 125 6.84 -10.05 18.96
C LYS A 125 7.12 -10.00 20.46
N HIS A 126 7.79 -8.94 20.92
CA HIS A 126 8.37 -8.90 22.27
C HIS A 126 7.74 -7.86 23.18
N LYS A 127 6.99 -6.90 22.65
CA LYS A 127 6.25 -5.92 23.44
C LYS A 127 4.78 -6.31 23.46
N HIS A 128 4.22 -6.41 24.66
CA HIS A 128 2.78 -6.59 24.82
C HIS A 128 2.11 -5.22 24.83
N PRO A 129 1.23 -4.92 23.86
CA PRO A 129 0.46 -3.68 23.86
C PRO A 129 -0.42 -3.59 25.11
N GLU A 130 -0.55 -2.39 25.66
CA GLU A 130 -1.40 -2.17 26.84
C GLU A 130 -2.88 -2.13 26.44
N CYS A 131 -3.69 -2.97 27.10
CA CYS A 131 -5.14 -2.95 26.95
C CYS A 131 -5.73 -1.79 27.77
N LYS A 132 -6.61 -1.00 27.16
CA LYS A 132 -7.36 0.06 27.85
C LYS A 132 -8.55 -0.51 28.63
N THR A 133 -9.07 -1.67 28.22
CA THR A 133 -10.27 -2.26 28.82
C THR A 133 -10.01 -3.67 29.32
N ARG A 134 -10.93 -4.19 30.13
CA ARG A 134 -10.89 -5.59 30.60
C ARG A 134 -11.54 -6.57 29.61
N SER A 135 -11.75 -6.14 28.36
CA SER A 135 -12.36 -6.97 27.32
C SER A 135 -11.42 -8.11 26.92
N SER A 136 -11.94 -9.34 26.94
CA SER A 136 -11.22 -10.53 26.49
C SER A 136 -10.91 -10.50 24.99
N ILE A 137 -11.80 -9.93 24.18
CA ILE A 137 -11.57 -9.72 22.74
C ILE A 137 -10.39 -8.77 22.50
N GLU A 138 -10.27 -7.72 23.31
CA GLU A 138 -9.14 -6.79 23.23
C GLU A 138 -7.84 -7.50 23.61
N LYS A 139 -7.85 -8.26 24.71
CA LYS A 139 -6.69 -9.06 25.11
C LYS A 139 -6.27 -10.05 24.02
N PHE A 140 -7.23 -10.78 23.45
CA PHE A 140 -6.95 -11.69 22.34
C PHE A 140 -6.35 -10.97 21.13
N ALA A 141 -6.88 -9.80 20.77
CA ALA A 141 -6.32 -8.99 19.68
C ALA A 141 -4.86 -8.58 19.94
N SER A 142 -4.49 -8.29 21.19
CA SER A 142 -3.12 -7.93 21.58
C SER A 142 -2.10 -9.04 21.37
N GLU A 143 -2.56 -10.30 21.34
CA GLU A 143 -1.72 -11.49 21.15
C GLU A 143 -1.56 -11.86 19.67
N VAL A 144 -2.48 -11.40 18.81
CA VAL A 144 -2.61 -11.88 17.43
C VAL A 144 -2.22 -10.81 16.40
N TYR A 145 -2.63 -9.56 16.61
CA TYR A 145 -2.36 -8.47 15.68
C TYR A 145 -0.97 -7.86 15.88
N THR A 146 -0.43 -7.27 14.82
CA THR A 146 0.76 -6.39 14.95
C THR A 146 0.43 -5.22 15.87
N THR A 147 1.45 -4.62 16.50
CA THR A 147 1.23 -3.53 17.47
C THR A 147 0.40 -2.38 16.89
N THR A 148 0.68 -1.97 15.66
CA THR A 148 -0.06 -0.89 14.97
C THR A 148 -1.53 -1.25 14.77
N VAL A 149 -1.79 -2.46 14.26
CA VAL A 149 -3.16 -2.94 14.01
C VAL A 149 -3.92 -3.11 15.34
N PHE A 150 -3.25 -3.57 16.39
CA PHE A 150 -3.85 -3.70 17.70
C PHE A 150 -4.41 -2.35 18.19
N TYR A 151 -3.65 -1.26 18.08
CA TYR A 151 -4.13 0.06 18.51
C TYR A 151 -5.30 0.55 17.64
N GLU A 152 -5.27 0.30 16.33
CA GLU A 152 -6.42 0.59 15.46
C GLU A 152 -7.67 -0.20 15.88
N PHE A 153 -7.51 -1.47 16.24
CA PHE A 153 -8.59 -2.32 16.73
C PHE A 153 -9.06 -1.90 18.13
N GLN A 154 -8.15 -1.50 19.02
CA GLN A 154 -8.46 -0.99 20.36
C GLN A 154 -9.39 0.23 20.29
N ASP A 155 -9.17 1.14 19.34
CA ASP A 155 -10.08 2.27 19.10
C ASP A 155 -11.47 1.80 18.65
N LYS A 156 -11.58 0.69 17.91
CA LYS A 156 -12.88 0.06 17.58
C LYS A 156 -13.54 -0.54 18.82
N VAL A 157 -12.77 -1.18 19.70
CA VAL A 157 -13.27 -1.72 20.97
C VAL A 157 -13.81 -0.60 21.85
N GLU A 158 -13.04 0.48 22.02
CA GLU A 158 -13.45 1.66 22.79
C GLU A 158 -14.74 2.28 22.21
N SER A 159 -14.78 2.48 20.89
CA SER A 159 -15.97 2.99 20.20
C SER A 159 -17.18 2.06 20.36
N ALA A 160 -16.97 0.74 20.33
CA ALA A 160 -18.03 -0.23 20.56
C ALA A 160 -18.58 -0.10 22.00
N LEU A 161 -17.72 0.11 22.99
CA LEU A 161 -18.13 0.18 24.39
C LEU A 161 -18.86 1.47 24.76
N PHE A 162 -18.40 2.60 24.25
CA PHE A 162 -18.84 3.92 24.74
C PHE A 162 -19.69 4.69 23.74
N SER A 163 -19.58 4.38 22.44
CA SER A 163 -20.31 5.10 21.39
C SER A 163 -21.37 4.26 20.70
N CYS A 164 -21.28 2.93 20.71
CA CYS A 164 -22.27 2.08 20.04
C CYS A 164 -23.39 1.63 21.01
N GLY A 165 -24.62 1.56 20.50
CA GLY A 165 -25.78 1.11 21.26
C GLY A 165 -26.76 0.32 20.40
N LEU A 166 -27.53 -0.57 21.05
CA LEU A 166 -28.60 -1.31 20.38
C LEU A 166 -29.79 -0.40 20.13
N ASP A 167 -30.22 -0.31 18.89
CA ASP A 167 -31.45 0.39 18.51
C ASP A 167 -32.62 -0.59 18.36
N SER A 168 -32.39 -1.69 17.65
CA SER A 168 -33.40 -2.74 17.47
C SER A 168 -32.75 -4.12 17.30
N PHE A 169 -33.52 -5.16 17.62
CA PHE A 169 -33.12 -6.55 17.45
C PHE A 169 -34.27 -7.34 16.85
N LYS A 170 -33.96 -8.14 15.83
CA LYS A 170 -34.91 -9.06 15.19
C LYS A 170 -34.22 -10.36 14.80
N LYS A 171 -35.01 -11.41 14.62
CA LYS A 171 -34.55 -12.69 14.06
C LYS A 171 -35.15 -12.88 12.67
N GLU A 172 -34.31 -13.05 11.67
CA GLU A 172 -34.73 -13.22 10.27
C GLU A 172 -33.95 -14.38 9.64
N PHE A 173 -34.65 -15.34 9.03
CA PHE A 173 -34.04 -16.48 8.32
C PHE A 173 -32.99 -17.26 9.14
N GLY A 174 -33.19 -17.39 10.45
CA GLY A 174 -32.25 -18.08 11.35
C GLY A 174 -31.03 -17.24 11.77
N LEU A 175 -30.95 -15.98 11.33
CA LEU A 175 -29.92 -15.03 11.73
C LEU A 175 -30.45 -14.04 12.77
N ASP A 176 -29.59 -13.67 13.69
CA ASP A 176 -29.81 -12.57 14.61
C ASP A 176 -29.39 -11.26 13.93
N VAL A 177 -30.32 -10.32 13.77
CA VAL A 177 -30.08 -9.02 13.13
C VAL A 177 -30.12 -7.94 14.20
N TYR A 178 -28.98 -7.29 14.42
CA TYR A 178 -28.79 -6.20 15.37
C TYR A 178 -28.67 -4.88 14.64
N THR A 179 -29.60 -3.95 14.84
CA THR A 179 -29.46 -2.58 14.36
C THR A 179 -28.70 -1.77 15.41
N ILE A 180 -27.49 -1.37 15.08
CA ILE A 180 -26.60 -0.64 15.99
C ILE A 180 -26.53 0.84 15.60
N GLY A 181 -26.76 1.72 16.57
CA GLY A 181 -26.55 3.17 16.44
C GLY A 181 -25.20 3.61 17.02
N GLU A 182 -24.67 4.74 16.53
CA GLU A 182 -23.39 5.31 16.95
C GLU A 182 -23.56 6.72 17.54
N GLY A 183 -23.59 6.84 18.86
CA GLY A 183 -23.70 8.13 19.57
C GLY A 183 -24.89 8.95 19.09
N CYS A 184 -24.63 10.19 18.67
CA CYS A 184 -25.65 11.09 18.12
C CYS A 184 -25.81 10.98 16.58
N ARG A 185 -25.19 9.99 15.93
CA ARG A 185 -25.32 9.82 14.47
C ARG A 185 -26.72 9.31 14.14
N VAL A 186 -27.31 9.89 13.10
CA VAL A 186 -28.62 9.45 12.58
C VAL A 186 -28.51 8.09 11.90
N ARG A 187 -27.35 7.79 11.27
CA ARG A 187 -27.11 6.53 10.58
C ARG A 187 -26.94 5.39 11.58
N LYS A 188 -27.61 4.28 11.27
CA LYS A 188 -27.54 3.00 11.99
C LYS A 188 -27.07 1.92 11.02
N PHE A 189 -26.50 0.85 11.56
CA PHE A 189 -25.98 -0.26 10.77
C PHE A 189 -26.52 -1.58 11.29
N ASP A 190 -27.04 -2.39 10.37
CA ASP A 190 -27.39 -3.75 10.71
C ASP A 190 -26.15 -4.64 10.74
N VAL A 191 -26.09 -5.47 11.77
CA VAL A 191 -25.12 -6.54 11.95
C VAL A 191 -25.88 -7.85 11.95
N LEU A 192 -25.60 -8.69 10.96
CA LEU A 192 -26.13 -10.03 10.82
C LEU A 192 -25.18 -10.98 11.54
N PHE A 193 -25.70 -11.77 12.47
CA PHE A 193 -24.95 -12.73 13.27
C PHE A 193 -25.58 -14.11 13.19
N ASN A 194 -24.78 -15.11 12.78
CA ASN A 194 -25.16 -16.51 12.84
C ASN A 194 -24.75 -17.10 14.19
N VAL A 195 -25.71 -17.60 14.94
CA VAL A 195 -25.49 -18.15 16.29
C VAL A 195 -24.76 -19.50 16.27
N GLU A 196 -24.86 -20.25 15.17
CA GLU A 196 -24.25 -21.58 15.03
C GLU A 196 -22.81 -21.49 14.52
N THR A 197 -22.57 -20.67 13.50
CA THR A 197 -21.25 -20.55 12.85
C THR A 197 -20.39 -19.41 13.40
N PHE A 198 -20.97 -18.49 14.18
CA PHE A 198 -20.37 -17.22 14.60
C PHE A 198 -20.07 -16.25 13.45
N ASP A 199 -20.57 -16.52 12.24
CA ASP A 199 -20.43 -15.61 11.11
C ASP A 199 -21.13 -14.28 11.42
N THR A 200 -20.39 -13.21 11.21
CA THR A 200 -20.79 -11.84 11.52
C THR A 200 -20.55 -10.94 10.31
N SER A 201 -21.61 -10.37 9.74
CA SER A 201 -21.51 -9.38 8.66
C SER A 201 -22.13 -8.07 9.09
N CYS A 202 -21.51 -6.94 8.72
CA CYS A 202 -22.02 -5.62 9.08
C CYS A 202 -22.17 -4.75 7.83
N LEU A 203 -23.32 -4.09 7.69
CA LEU A 203 -23.60 -3.20 6.55
C LEU A 203 -22.69 -1.97 6.47
N CYS A 204 -21.92 -1.63 7.53
CA CYS A 204 -20.89 -0.61 7.40
C CYS A 204 -19.76 -1.02 6.42
N LYS A 205 -19.64 -2.32 6.11
CA LYS A 205 -18.68 -2.93 5.18
C LYS A 205 -17.20 -2.65 5.50
N SER A 206 -16.91 -2.21 6.73
CA SER A 206 -15.56 -1.81 7.13
C SER A 206 -14.61 -3.00 7.20
N PHE A 207 -15.11 -4.19 7.60
CA PHE A 207 -14.29 -5.40 7.61
C PHE A 207 -13.97 -5.84 6.18
N GLU A 208 -14.92 -5.79 5.27
CA GLU A 208 -14.74 -6.15 3.87
C GLU A 208 -13.69 -5.24 3.21
N ARG A 209 -13.70 -3.94 3.50
CA ARG A 209 -12.71 -2.99 2.96
C ARG A 209 -11.34 -3.08 3.61
N GLN A 210 -11.30 -3.15 4.94
CA GLN A 210 -10.06 -2.99 5.73
C GLN A 210 -9.49 -4.32 6.22
N GLY A 211 -10.32 -5.34 6.41
CA GLY A 211 -9.94 -6.62 6.98
C GLY A 211 -9.78 -6.62 8.50
N ILE A 212 -10.21 -5.54 9.16
CA ILE A 212 -10.21 -5.40 10.62
C ILE A 212 -11.67 -5.27 11.07
N PRO A 213 -12.12 -6.04 12.09
CA PRO A 213 -13.52 -6.00 12.50
C PRO A 213 -13.95 -4.61 12.94
N CYS A 214 -15.17 -4.22 12.57
CA CYS A 214 -15.68 -2.90 12.91
C CYS A 214 -16.23 -2.87 14.34
N ARG A 215 -16.40 -1.66 14.88
CA ARG A 215 -16.98 -1.45 16.22
C ARG A 215 -18.38 -2.06 16.39
N HIS A 216 -19.20 -2.14 15.34
CA HIS A 216 -20.52 -2.79 15.40
C HIS A 216 -20.41 -4.30 15.60
N MET A 217 -19.50 -4.96 14.89
CA MET A 217 -19.25 -6.40 15.05
C MET A 217 -18.73 -6.69 16.45
N VAL A 218 -17.79 -5.88 16.95
CA VAL A 218 -17.26 -5.98 18.31
C VAL A 218 -18.36 -5.79 19.36
N TRP A 219 -19.29 -4.85 19.14
CA TRP A 219 -20.45 -4.67 20.02
C TRP A 219 -21.31 -5.93 20.10
N VAL A 220 -21.64 -6.54 18.97
CA VAL A 220 -22.44 -7.78 18.91
C VAL A 220 -21.70 -8.94 19.58
N TRP A 221 -20.40 -9.10 19.31
CA TRP A 221 -19.59 -10.14 19.95
C TRP A 221 -19.56 -10.00 21.47
N LYS A 222 -19.45 -8.77 21.98
CA LYS A 222 -19.56 -8.49 23.41
C LYS A 222 -20.94 -8.86 23.95
N ALA A 223 -22.02 -8.49 23.26
CA ALA A 223 -23.39 -8.83 23.65
C ALA A 223 -23.64 -10.35 23.65
N LYS A 224 -22.92 -11.10 22.81
CA LYS A 224 -22.93 -12.57 22.75
C LYS A 224 -21.90 -13.24 23.67
N HIS A 225 -21.19 -12.47 24.51
CA HIS A 225 -20.14 -12.96 25.39
C HIS A 225 -19.02 -13.74 24.69
N ILE A 226 -18.77 -13.45 23.42
CA ILE A 226 -17.65 -14.01 22.68
C ILE A 226 -16.35 -13.46 23.28
N GLN A 227 -15.40 -14.34 23.58
CA GLN A 227 -14.17 -13.99 24.28
C GLN A 227 -12.97 -13.81 23.33
N LYS A 228 -13.07 -14.30 22.10
CA LYS A 228 -12.00 -14.26 21.09
C LYS A 228 -12.60 -13.82 19.75
N ILE A 229 -11.83 -13.09 18.96
CA ILE A 229 -12.23 -12.77 17.58
C ILE A 229 -12.36 -14.10 16.83
N PRO A 230 -13.49 -14.39 16.14
CA PRO A 230 -13.60 -15.62 15.37
C PRO A 230 -12.55 -15.66 14.26
N ASP A 231 -11.97 -16.84 14.00
CA ASP A 231 -10.78 -16.99 13.15
C ASP A 231 -10.97 -16.44 11.73
N ALA A 232 -12.19 -16.52 11.17
CA ALA A 232 -12.54 -15.95 9.87
C ALA A 232 -12.29 -14.42 9.78
N TYR A 233 -12.24 -13.73 10.93
CA TYR A 233 -12.02 -12.29 11.04
C TYR A 233 -10.60 -11.90 11.45
N VAL A 234 -9.70 -12.88 11.54
CA VAL A 234 -8.27 -12.68 11.79
C VAL A 234 -7.50 -12.91 10.49
N LEU A 235 -7.32 -11.83 9.70
CA LEU A 235 -6.59 -11.94 8.44
C LEU A 235 -5.07 -11.98 8.68
N ASN A 236 -4.38 -12.91 8.01
CA ASN A 236 -2.93 -13.09 8.13
C ASN A 236 -2.15 -11.79 7.89
N ARG A 237 -2.60 -10.94 6.95
CA ARG A 237 -2.00 -9.63 6.63
C ARG A 237 -1.79 -8.74 7.85
N TRP A 238 -2.70 -8.82 8.81
CA TRP A 238 -2.75 -7.95 9.98
C TRP A 238 -2.16 -8.60 11.25
N SER A 239 -1.81 -9.87 11.15
CA SER A 239 -1.27 -10.64 12.26
C SER A 239 0.26 -10.51 12.38
N ILE A 240 0.80 -10.81 13.55
CA ILE A 240 2.25 -10.95 13.79
C ILE A 240 2.92 -12.06 12.95
N MET A 241 2.12 -12.87 12.25
CA MET A 241 2.56 -13.97 11.38
C MET A 241 2.58 -13.56 9.90
N ALA A 242 2.25 -12.31 9.55
CA ALA A 242 2.13 -11.84 8.17
C ALA A 242 3.34 -12.19 7.29
N CYS A 243 4.55 -12.00 7.82
CA CYS A 243 5.82 -12.23 7.12
C CYS A 243 6.42 -13.63 7.31
N LYS A 244 5.70 -14.58 7.92
CA LYS A 244 6.20 -15.96 8.16
C LYS A 244 5.76 -16.96 7.10
N LYS A 245 5.07 -16.52 6.04
CA LYS A 245 4.73 -17.37 4.89
C LYS A 245 5.74 -17.16 3.77
N THR A 246 5.94 -18.22 2.99
CA THR A 246 6.75 -18.24 1.77
C THR A 246 6.33 -17.13 0.80
N ILE A 247 7.31 -16.39 0.28
CA ILE A 247 7.09 -15.41 -0.77
C ILE A 247 7.10 -16.16 -2.10
N PHE A 248 6.07 -15.96 -2.91
CA PHE A 248 5.99 -16.50 -4.26
C PHE A 248 6.13 -15.38 -5.28
N ASP A 249 6.71 -15.65 -6.44
CA ASP A 249 6.68 -14.73 -7.58
C ASP A 249 5.28 -14.68 -8.23
N LEU A 250 5.17 -13.87 -9.28
CA LEU A 250 3.93 -13.72 -10.06
C LEU A 250 3.51 -14.99 -10.81
N GLU A 251 4.42 -15.96 -10.95
CA GLU A 251 4.23 -17.24 -11.63
C GLU A 251 3.94 -18.38 -10.64
N GLY A 252 3.97 -18.08 -9.33
CA GLY A 252 3.72 -19.02 -8.25
C GLY A 252 4.95 -19.81 -7.80
N ASN A 253 6.16 -19.47 -8.27
CA ASN A 253 7.40 -20.07 -7.80
C ASN A 253 7.81 -19.47 -6.46
N GLU A 254 8.35 -20.30 -5.57
CA GLU A 254 8.83 -19.86 -4.26
C GLU A 254 10.11 -19.03 -4.41
N LEU A 255 10.04 -17.72 -4.11
CA LEU A 255 11.16 -16.78 -4.16
C LEU A 255 12.01 -16.81 -2.90
N GLU A 256 11.38 -16.92 -1.73
CA GLU A 256 12.08 -16.87 -0.45
C GLU A 256 11.30 -17.60 0.64
N GLN A 257 11.96 -18.58 1.26
CA GLN A 257 11.46 -19.29 2.43
C GLN A 257 11.79 -18.45 3.68
N CYS A 258 10.91 -17.51 4.04
CA CYS A 258 11.15 -16.53 5.12
C CYS A 258 11.50 -17.16 6.49
N VAL A 259 11.15 -18.43 6.71
CA VAL A 259 11.52 -19.19 7.91
C VAL A 259 13.02 -19.52 7.94
N GLN A 260 13.63 -19.86 6.79
CA GLN A 260 15.04 -20.26 6.74
C GLN A 260 16.03 -19.09 6.85
N VAL A 261 15.67 -17.90 6.37
CA VAL A 261 16.57 -16.72 6.42
C VAL A 261 16.76 -16.23 7.85
N VAL A 262 15.72 -16.33 8.68
CA VAL A 262 15.79 -15.99 10.11
C VAL A 262 16.63 -17.03 10.86
N ASP A 263 16.46 -18.32 10.58
CA ASP A 263 17.25 -19.38 11.23
C ASP A 263 18.72 -19.35 10.81
N ARG A 264 19.04 -19.11 9.53
CA ARG A 264 20.43 -18.99 9.06
C ARG A 264 21.13 -17.78 9.67
N LYS A 265 20.47 -16.61 9.72
CA LYS A 265 21.03 -15.41 10.37
C LYS A 265 21.22 -15.63 11.87
N ARG A 266 20.29 -16.31 12.54
CA ARG A 266 20.43 -16.66 13.97
C ARG A 266 21.63 -17.58 14.20
N LEU A 267 21.74 -18.65 13.42
CA LEU A 267 22.88 -19.59 13.49
C LEU A 267 24.22 -18.89 13.24
N LEU A 268 24.28 -17.97 12.27
CA LEU A 268 25.48 -17.18 12.00
C LEU A 268 25.83 -16.25 13.17
N ASN A 269 24.84 -15.60 13.79
CA ASN A 269 25.07 -14.75 14.95
C ASN A 269 25.50 -15.55 16.18
N ASP A 270 24.90 -16.72 16.42
CA ASP A 270 25.27 -17.62 17.51
C ASP A 270 26.74 -18.10 17.34
N LEU A 271 27.13 -18.46 16.11
CA LEU A 271 28.52 -18.83 15.78
C LEU A 271 29.50 -17.68 16.05
N TRP A 272 29.20 -16.48 15.57
CA TRP A 272 30.07 -15.32 15.80
C TRP A 272 30.20 -14.99 17.29
N SER A 273 29.09 -15.08 18.05
CA SER A 273 29.10 -14.88 19.50
C SER A 273 30.04 -15.88 20.19
N GLU A 274 30.00 -17.15 19.80
CA GLU A 274 30.86 -18.19 20.37
C GLU A 274 32.34 -17.95 20.03
N ILE A 275 32.65 -17.60 18.77
CA ILE A 275 34.01 -17.24 18.36
C ILE A 275 34.54 -16.06 19.19
N HIS A 276 33.74 -15.01 19.36
CA HIS A 276 34.11 -13.85 20.19
C HIS A 276 34.32 -14.23 21.66
N SER A 277 33.51 -15.14 22.21
CA SER A 277 33.68 -15.70 23.56
C SER A 277 35.02 -16.42 23.71
N CYS A 278 35.37 -17.31 22.77
CA CYS A 278 36.65 -18.02 22.76
C CYS A 278 37.84 -17.05 22.70
N VAL A 279 37.76 -16.01 21.87
CA VAL A 279 38.81 -14.98 21.76
C VAL A 279 38.95 -14.23 23.09
N SER A 280 37.84 -13.83 23.72
CA SER A 280 37.87 -13.14 25.02
C SER A 280 38.50 -13.99 26.14
N LEU A 281 38.35 -15.32 26.07
CA LEU A 281 38.96 -16.24 27.04
C LEU A 281 40.46 -16.48 26.77
N ALA A 282 40.88 -16.48 25.50
CA ALA A 282 42.25 -16.74 25.10
C ALA A 282 43.16 -15.49 25.10
N GLN A 283 42.60 -14.28 25.05
CA GLN A 283 43.36 -13.01 24.87
C GLN A 283 44.44 -12.74 25.92
N GLY A 284 44.32 -13.31 27.12
CA GLY A 284 45.26 -13.10 28.23
C GLY A 284 46.48 -14.01 28.24
N ASN A 285 46.56 -15.01 27.33
CA ASN A 285 47.65 -15.98 27.31
C ASN A 285 48.02 -16.36 25.87
N GLU A 286 49.26 -16.06 25.49
CA GLU A 286 49.80 -16.23 24.14
C GLU A 286 49.81 -17.69 23.68
N LEU A 287 50.04 -18.64 24.60
CA LEU A 287 50.01 -20.08 24.29
C LEU A 287 48.58 -20.55 23.96
N THR A 288 47.58 -20.09 24.72
CA THR A 288 46.17 -20.43 24.45
C THR A 288 45.65 -19.74 23.20
N LEU A 289 46.14 -18.54 22.88
CA LEU A 289 45.78 -17.82 21.67
C LEU A 289 46.36 -18.48 20.42
N SER A 290 47.61 -18.94 20.48
CA SER A 290 48.23 -19.76 19.42
C SER A 290 47.47 -21.06 19.21
N ALA A 291 47.12 -21.77 20.28
CA ALA A 291 46.35 -23.01 20.20
C ALA A 291 44.95 -22.79 19.59
N LEU A 292 44.27 -21.68 19.92
CA LEU A 292 42.99 -21.32 19.33
C LEU A 292 43.11 -21.07 17.82
N VAL A 293 44.16 -20.36 17.39
CA VAL A 293 44.43 -20.12 15.96
C VAL A 293 44.66 -21.43 15.22
N ASP A 294 45.44 -22.35 15.79
CA ASP A 294 45.71 -23.65 15.14
C ASP A 294 44.46 -24.53 15.07
N ASN A 295 43.61 -24.52 16.10
CA ASN A 295 42.31 -25.20 16.08
C ASN A 295 41.37 -24.62 15.02
N LEU A 296 41.29 -23.29 14.89
CA LEU A 296 40.48 -22.63 13.86
C LEU A 296 41.00 -22.90 12.45
N ARG A 297 42.32 -23.01 12.27
CA ARG A 297 42.93 -23.44 11.00
C ARG A 297 42.59 -24.89 10.66
N SER A 298 42.63 -25.79 11.65
CA SER A 298 42.20 -27.18 11.45
C SER A 298 40.73 -27.25 11.05
N LEU A 299 39.86 -26.54 11.76
CA LEU A 299 38.42 -26.48 11.45
C LEU A 299 38.18 -25.90 10.05
N ARG A 300 38.96 -24.89 9.63
CA ARG A 300 38.88 -24.36 8.27
C ARG A 300 39.19 -25.43 7.22
N LEU A 301 40.26 -26.20 7.41
CA LEU A 301 40.64 -27.28 6.49
C LEU A 301 39.56 -28.37 6.43
N ASP A 302 38.96 -28.72 7.57
CA ASP A 302 37.85 -29.68 7.63
C ASP A 302 36.63 -29.17 6.85
N LEU A 303 36.27 -27.88 7.00
CA LEU A 303 35.17 -27.26 6.26
C LEU A 303 35.45 -27.17 4.75
N GLU A 304 36.67 -26.83 4.35
CA GLU A 304 37.12 -26.83 2.94
C GLU A 304 37.10 -28.24 2.33
N SER A 305 37.41 -29.27 3.13
CA SER A 305 37.31 -30.66 2.72
C SER A 305 35.85 -31.12 2.55
N GLN A 306 34.93 -30.58 3.35
CA GLN A 306 33.50 -30.84 3.23
C GLN A 306 32.88 -30.12 2.03
N SER A 307 33.32 -28.90 1.71
CA SER A 307 32.84 -28.17 0.51
C SER A 307 33.27 -28.84 -0.79
N SER A 308 34.47 -29.43 -0.82
CA SER A 308 34.97 -30.18 -2.00
C SER A 308 34.26 -31.52 -2.23
N ILE A 309 33.56 -32.08 -1.23
CA ILE A 309 32.66 -33.24 -1.41
C ILE A 309 31.32 -32.82 -2.03
N VAL A 310 30.84 -31.60 -1.73
CA VAL A 310 29.60 -31.06 -2.31
C VAL A 310 29.82 -30.63 -3.78
N ASP A 311 31.00 -30.11 -4.12
CA ASP A 311 31.40 -29.78 -5.50
C ASP A 311 31.83 -31.00 -6.34
N GLY A 312 31.98 -32.19 -5.72
CA GLY A 312 32.33 -33.44 -6.38
C GLY A 312 31.28 -33.99 -7.37
N LEU A 313 30.10 -33.36 -7.46
CA LEU A 313 29.10 -33.61 -8.51
C LEU A 313 29.08 -32.52 -9.60
N SER A 314 29.87 -31.46 -9.48
CA SER A 314 30.04 -30.46 -10.54
C SER A 314 31.48 -29.95 -10.58
N GLY A 315 32.34 -30.74 -11.21
CA GLY A 315 33.68 -30.28 -11.58
C GLY A 315 33.59 -29.12 -12.57
N SER A 316 33.74 -27.89 -12.08
CA SER A 316 34.18 -26.75 -12.88
C SER A 316 34.84 -25.73 -11.97
N VAL A 317 36.04 -25.31 -12.34
CA VAL A 317 36.73 -24.15 -11.75
C VAL A 317 35.77 -22.96 -11.79
N SER A 318 35.33 -22.47 -10.63
CA SER A 318 34.38 -21.34 -10.57
C SER A 318 35.01 -20.11 -11.22
N SER A 319 34.36 -19.62 -12.27
CA SER A 319 34.68 -18.31 -12.84
C SER A 319 33.95 -17.22 -12.05
N LYS A 320 34.46 -15.98 -12.04
CA LYS A 320 33.76 -14.84 -11.42
C LYS A 320 32.31 -14.69 -11.90
N ALA A 321 31.98 -15.17 -13.10
CA ALA A 321 30.62 -15.18 -13.61
C ALA A 321 29.73 -16.19 -12.88
N GLN A 322 30.25 -17.39 -12.57
CA GLN A 322 29.55 -18.39 -11.78
C GLN A 322 29.24 -17.88 -10.37
N ASP A 323 30.20 -17.20 -9.71
CA ASP A 323 29.98 -16.63 -8.39
C ASP A 323 28.87 -15.56 -8.40
N ILE A 324 28.80 -14.76 -9.46
CA ILE A 324 27.76 -13.75 -9.66
C ILE A 324 26.40 -14.40 -9.92
N GLU A 325 26.34 -15.46 -10.73
CA GLU A 325 25.11 -16.22 -10.98
C GLU A 325 24.59 -16.91 -9.71
N LEU A 326 25.49 -17.40 -8.84
CA LEU A 326 25.18 -17.99 -7.54
C LEU A 326 24.65 -16.94 -6.54
N LEU A 327 25.20 -15.71 -6.58
CA LEU A 327 24.73 -14.57 -5.78
C LEU A 327 23.35 -14.07 -6.23
N ILE A 328 23.08 -14.09 -7.53
CA ILE A 328 21.83 -13.58 -8.13
C ILE A 328 20.74 -14.66 -8.18
N GLY A 329 21.11 -15.94 -8.09
CA GLY A 329 20.17 -17.08 -8.15
C GLY A 329 19.60 -17.34 -9.55
N ALA A 330 20.19 -16.73 -10.58
CA ALA A 330 19.77 -16.87 -11.97
C ALA A 330 20.99 -16.83 -12.90
N GLY A 331 21.09 -17.81 -13.80
CA GLY A 331 22.11 -17.84 -14.85
C GLY A 331 21.84 -16.79 -15.92
N VAL A 332 22.88 -16.31 -16.61
CA VAL A 332 22.71 -15.36 -17.72
C VAL A 332 21.92 -16.03 -18.85
N PRO A 333 20.76 -15.50 -19.26
CA PRO A 333 19.98 -16.07 -20.36
C PRO A 333 20.78 -16.05 -21.66
N SER A 334 20.77 -17.16 -22.38
CA SER A 334 21.46 -17.31 -23.68
C SER A 334 20.92 -16.37 -24.76
N GLU A 335 19.65 -15.95 -24.61
CA GLU A 335 18.98 -14.99 -25.49
C GLU A 335 18.30 -13.91 -24.64
N ILE A 336 18.76 -12.66 -24.78
CA ILE A 336 18.12 -11.50 -24.15
C ILE A 336 17.12 -10.91 -25.14
N LEU A 337 15.86 -11.34 -25.07
CA LEU A 337 14.79 -10.77 -25.88
C LEU A 337 14.16 -9.57 -25.16
N ILE A 338 14.82 -8.40 -25.24
CA ILE A 338 14.29 -7.16 -24.67
C ILE A 338 13.10 -6.69 -25.50
N LYS A 339 11.89 -7.07 -25.08
CA LYS A 339 10.68 -6.45 -25.61
C LYS A 339 10.61 -5.01 -25.09
N PRO A 340 10.23 -4.03 -25.92
CA PRO A 340 9.89 -2.71 -25.43
C PRO A 340 8.90 -2.85 -24.27
N PRO A 341 9.05 -2.09 -23.17
CA PRO A 341 8.09 -2.12 -22.08
C PRO A 341 6.68 -1.95 -22.66
N LYS A 342 5.71 -2.75 -22.19
CA LYS A 342 4.31 -2.44 -22.48
C LYS A 342 4.08 -1.01 -22.05
N VAL A 343 3.75 -0.12 -23.00
CA VAL A 343 3.48 1.28 -22.71
C VAL A 343 2.29 1.31 -21.75
N SER A 344 2.57 1.49 -20.47
CA SER A 344 1.54 1.64 -19.44
C SER A 344 1.07 3.10 -19.46
N LYS A 345 -0.22 3.29 -19.63
CA LYS A 345 -0.84 4.63 -19.50
C LYS A 345 -0.93 4.95 -18.02
N ASN A 346 -0.12 5.90 -17.56
CA ASN A 346 -0.22 6.41 -16.19
C ASN A 346 -1.52 7.21 -15.99
N LYS A 347 -2.06 7.21 -14.77
CA LYS A 347 -3.25 8.01 -14.43
C LYS A 347 -2.96 9.49 -14.73
N GLY A 348 -3.63 10.06 -15.73
CA GLY A 348 -3.42 11.44 -16.19
C GLY A 348 -3.00 11.60 -17.66
N THR A 349 -2.60 10.52 -18.36
CA THR A 349 -2.55 10.49 -19.82
C THR A 349 -3.98 10.28 -20.34
N GLY A 350 -4.54 11.31 -20.97
CA GLY A 350 -5.98 11.52 -21.08
C GLY A 350 -6.68 10.81 -22.24
N VAL A 351 -7.88 11.32 -22.51
CA VAL A 351 -8.92 10.81 -23.42
C VAL A 351 -8.49 10.81 -24.89
N HIS A 352 -9.11 9.90 -25.69
CA HIS A 352 -9.05 9.88 -27.14
C HIS A 352 -9.69 11.16 -27.70
N VAL A 353 -8.90 12.11 -28.19
CA VAL A 353 -9.41 13.28 -28.92
C VAL A 353 -9.69 12.84 -30.36
N GLN A 354 -10.95 12.95 -30.83
CA GLN A 354 -11.29 12.70 -32.23
C GLN A 354 -10.37 13.54 -33.14
N GLY A 355 -9.62 12.88 -34.02
CA GLY A 355 -8.69 13.52 -34.96
C GLY A 355 -7.23 13.66 -34.50
N SER A 356 -6.84 13.18 -33.30
CA SER A 356 -5.41 13.04 -32.95
C SER A 356 -5.11 11.64 -32.45
N GLY A 357 -4.19 10.93 -33.10
CA GLY A 357 -3.81 9.55 -32.78
C GLY A 357 -3.08 9.35 -31.44
N SER A 358 -3.25 10.25 -30.46
CA SER A 358 -2.77 10.06 -29.10
C SER A 358 -3.62 10.74 -28.03
N ASP A 359 -3.77 10.00 -26.94
CA ASP A 359 -4.40 10.34 -25.66
C ASP A 359 -3.67 11.48 -24.95
N LYS A 360 -4.34 12.61 -24.66
CA LYS A 360 -3.71 13.82 -24.07
C LYS A 360 -4.34 14.25 -22.75
N ARG A 361 -3.50 14.63 -21.79
CA ARG A 361 -3.91 15.23 -20.50
C ARG A 361 -4.78 16.48 -20.72
N LEU A 362 -5.91 16.58 -20.01
CA LEU A 362 -6.73 17.80 -19.97
C LEU A 362 -5.95 18.94 -19.32
N LYS A 363 -5.69 19.97 -20.12
CA LYS A 363 -5.01 21.18 -19.67
C LYS A 363 -6.00 22.15 -19.05
N SER A 364 -5.66 22.75 -17.91
CA SER A 364 -6.43 23.87 -17.37
C SER A 364 -6.34 25.06 -18.34
N ASP A 365 -7.28 26.00 -18.32
CA ASP A 365 -7.14 27.14 -19.25
C ASP A 365 -5.99 28.06 -18.88
N LYS A 366 -5.53 28.05 -17.62
CA LYS A 366 -4.27 28.68 -17.24
C LYS A 366 -3.08 28.02 -17.95
N GLU A 367 -3.02 26.70 -17.98
CA GLU A 367 -2.01 25.96 -18.74
C GLU A 367 -2.14 26.23 -20.25
N LYS A 368 -3.37 26.25 -20.81
CA LYS A 368 -3.60 26.62 -22.21
C LYS A 368 -3.13 28.04 -22.50
N ALA A 369 -3.38 28.99 -21.60
CA ALA A 369 -2.95 30.37 -21.72
C ALA A 369 -1.42 30.52 -21.64
N ILE A 370 -0.77 29.81 -20.71
CA ILE A 370 0.71 29.78 -20.60
C ILE A 370 1.31 29.21 -21.88
N GLU A 371 0.81 28.07 -22.38
CA GLU A 371 1.30 27.48 -23.63
C GLU A 371 1.05 28.39 -24.85
N GLN A 372 -0.09 29.08 -24.89
CA GLN A 372 -0.35 30.07 -25.94
C GLN A 372 0.56 31.29 -25.83
N SER A 373 0.88 31.76 -24.63
CA SER A 373 1.82 32.87 -24.41
C SER A 373 3.25 32.54 -24.81
N GLN A 374 3.65 31.26 -24.72
CA GLN A 374 4.96 30.79 -25.16
C GLN A 374 5.07 30.65 -26.69
N LYS A 375 3.93 30.62 -27.42
CA LYS A 375 3.94 30.58 -28.88
C LYS A 375 4.26 31.98 -29.42
N LYS A 376 5.38 32.11 -30.13
CA LYS A 376 5.68 33.34 -30.88
C LYS A 376 4.67 33.51 -32.01
N LYS A 377 4.03 34.69 -32.08
CA LYS A 377 3.23 35.09 -33.24
C LYS A 377 4.14 35.07 -34.47
N ARG A 378 3.68 34.47 -35.55
CA ARG A 378 4.41 34.34 -36.81
C ARG A 378 3.65 35.05 -37.93
N LEU A 379 4.37 35.59 -38.90
CA LEU A 379 3.76 36.19 -40.09
C LEU A 379 3.22 35.07 -40.99
N CYS A 380 1.91 35.00 -41.17
CA CYS A 380 1.31 34.05 -42.08
C CYS A 380 1.57 34.47 -43.54
N LYS A 381 2.15 33.59 -44.37
CA LYS A 381 2.42 33.89 -45.78
C LYS A 381 1.14 34.04 -46.63
N GLY A 382 0.00 33.51 -46.19
CA GLY A 382 -1.28 33.61 -46.89
C GLY A 382 -1.94 34.98 -46.69
N CYS A 383 -2.29 35.32 -45.44
CA CYS A 383 -2.98 36.57 -45.11
C CYS A 383 -2.07 37.75 -44.77
N LYS A 384 -0.74 37.54 -44.72
CA LYS A 384 0.27 38.54 -44.34
C LYS A 384 0.06 39.20 -42.95
N LYS A 385 -0.74 38.58 -42.07
CA LYS A 385 -0.96 39.04 -40.69
C LYS A 385 -0.10 38.26 -39.71
N LEU A 386 0.34 38.93 -38.63
CA LEU A 386 1.00 38.27 -37.50
C LEU A 386 -0.05 37.54 -36.66
N GLY A 387 0.04 36.21 -36.59
CA GLY A 387 -0.92 35.38 -35.87
C GLY A 387 -0.33 34.08 -35.36
N TYR A 388 -1.18 33.21 -34.81
CA TYR A 388 -0.80 31.88 -34.31
C TYR A 388 -1.01 30.76 -35.35
N HIS A 389 -1.23 31.12 -36.61
CA HIS A 389 -1.46 30.22 -37.74
C HIS A 389 -0.38 30.44 -38.83
N ASP A 390 -0.21 29.46 -39.72
CA ASP A 390 0.61 29.52 -40.93
C ASP A 390 -0.25 29.35 -42.19
N ILE A 391 0.38 29.29 -43.36
CA ILE A 391 -0.32 29.16 -44.65
C ILE A 391 -1.12 27.85 -44.80
N ARG A 392 -0.85 26.83 -43.98
CA ARG A 392 -1.54 25.53 -44.03
C ARG A 392 -2.87 25.56 -43.28
N ASN A 393 -2.99 26.40 -42.26
CA ASN A 393 -4.18 26.51 -41.40
C ASN A 393 -4.68 27.96 -41.29
N CYS A 394 -4.43 28.77 -42.32
CA CYS A 394 -4.85 30.17 -42.38
C CYS A 394 -6.38 30.23 -42.55
N PRO A 395 -7.13 30.90 -41.65
CA PRO A 395 -8.58 31.00 -41.73
C PRO A 395 -9.06 31.87 -42.91
N GLU A 396 -8.20 32.76 -43.41
CA GLU A 396 -8.45 33.59 -44.62
C GLU A 396 -7.92 32.91 -45.90
N LYS A 397 -7.55 31.63 -45.84
CA LYS A 397 -7.14 30.89 -47.05
C LYS A 397 -8.38 30.56 -47.87
N GLU A 398 -8.56 31.22 -49.01
CA GLU A 398 -9.50 30.73 -50.02
C GLU A 398 -9.10 29.30 -50.41
N LYS A 399 -10.08 28.39 -50.38
CA LYS A 399 -9.88 26.96 -50.61
C LYS A 399 -9.37 26.65 -52.00
#